data_AF-A0A3D2V9D1-F1
#
_entry.id   AF-A0A3D2V9D1-F1
#
_cell.length_a   1.000
_cell.length_b   1.000
_cell.length_c   1.000
_cell.angle_alpha   90.00
_cell.angle_beta   90.00
_cell.angle_gamma   90.00
#
_symmetry.space_group_name_H-M   'P 1'
#
loop_
_entity.id
_entity.type
_entity.pdbx_description
1 polymer ?
#
loop_
_entity_poly.entity_id
_entity_poly.type
_entity_poly.pdbx_seq_one_letter_code
_entity_poly.pdbx_strand_id
1 'polypeptide(L)'
;MRSAAESAVRDGIQQTMDASDDIEAASTEALTQCRIAVVCASPLEATGLVDLMGDVITTRCATFIEHVGLIDEVPVVIVESSGQAEQIQQAVEDVIAMYPV
;
A
#
# COMPACT_ATOMS: atom_id res chain seq x y z
N MET A 1 8.11 -25.91 -38.03
CA MET A 1 7.06 -24.93 -37.68
C MET A 1 6.72 -24.85 -36.19
N ARG A 2 6.97 -25.88 -35.33
CA ARG A 2 6.69 -25.79 -33.88
C ARG A 2 7.59 -24.82 -33.08
N SER A 3 8.84 -24.63 -33.52
CA SER A 3 9.83 -23.80 -32.79
C SER A 3 9.57 -22.28 -32.85
N ALA A 4 8.86 -21.76 -33.85
CA ALA A 4 8.60 -20.32 -33.96
C ALA A 4 7.45 -19.85 -33.05
N ALA A 5 6.46 -20.72 -32.81
CA ALA A 5 5.33 -20.43 -31.94
C ALA A 5 5.73 -20.40 -30.46
N GLU A 6 6.63 -21.29 -30.04
CA GLU A 6 7.12 -21.33 -28.64
C GLU A 6 7.97 -20.11 -28.27
N SER A 7 8.75 -19.56 -29.22
CA SER A 7 9.54 -18.36 -28.99
C SER A 7 8.65 -17.12 -28.85
N ALA A 8 7.62 -16.99 -29.69
CA ALA A 8 6.69 -15.86 -29.63
C ALA A 8 5.86 -15.83 -28.34
N VAL A 9 5.47 -17.00 -27.81
CA VAL A 9 4.77 -17.10 -26.53
C VAL A 9 5.68 -16.73 -25.37
N ARG A 10 6.96 -17.15 -25.40
CA ARG A 10 7.94 -16.80 -24.35
C ARG A 10 8.25 -15.30 -24.34
N ASP A 11 8.46 -14.70 -25.51
CA ASP A 11 8.76 -13.27 -25.62
C ASP A 11 7.56 -12.41 -25.17
N GLY A 12 6.33 -12.85 -25.48
CA GLY A 12 5.11 -12.17 -25.03
C GLY A 12 4.91 -12.24 -23.51
N ILE A 13 5.25 -13.37 -22.87
CA ILE A 13 5.20 -13.50 -21.40
C ILE A 13 6.25 -12.59 -20.74
N GLN A 14 7.47 -12.55 -21.28
CA GLN A 14 8.54 -11.71 -20.76
C GLN A 14 8.20 -10.21 -20.88
N GLN A 15 7.71 -9.76 -22.03
CA GLN A 15 7.28 -8.36 -22.22
C GLN A 15 6.13 -7.94 -21.32
N THR A 16 5.24 -8.87 -20.96
CA THR A 16 4.12 -8.58 -20.04
C THR A 16 4.61 -8.46 -18.59
N MET A 17 5.63 -9.23 -18.20
CA MET A 17 6.26 -9.13 -16.89
C MET A 17 7.03 -7.81 -16.74
N ASP A 18 7.87 -7.46 -17.72
CA ASP A 18 8.67 -6.22 -17.67
C ASP A 18 7.77 -4.96 -17.66
N ALA A 19 6.64 -4.97 -18.39
CA ALA A 19 5.68 -3.86 -18.38
C ALA A 19 4.84 -3.78 -17.09
N SER A 20 4.72 -4.86 -16.33
CA SER A 20 4.03 -4.87 -15.03
C SER A 20 4.92 -4.30 -13.93
N ASP A 21 6.22 -4.63 -13.96
CA ASP A 21 7.24 -4.11 -13.03
C ASP A 21 7.40 -2.58 -13.12
N ASP A 22 7.38 -2.00 -14.33
CA ASP A 22 7.53 -0.54 -14.52
C ASP A 22 6.31 0.27 -14.01
N ILE A 23 5.10 -0.29 -14.06
CA ILE A 23 3.87 0.36 -13.55
C ILE A 23 3.79 0.22 -12.02
N GLU A 24 4.18 -0.93 -11.47
CA GLU A 24 4.28 -1.13 -10.02
C GLU A 24 5.34 -0.24 -9.38
N ALA A 25 6.51 -0.07 -10.00
CA ALA A 25 7.59 0.77 -9.46
C ALA A 25 7.20 2.26 -9.35
N ALA A 26 6.60 2.83 -10.40
CA ALA A 26 6.15 4.23 -10.40
C ALA A 26 5.02 4.49 -9.39
N SER A 27 4.16 3.50 -9.18
CA SER A 27 3.08 3.56 -8.16
C SER A 27 3.63 3.38 -6.75
N THR A 28 4.64 2.53 -6.58
CA THR A 28 5.28 2.26 -5.29
C THR A 28 6.11 3.45 -4.80
N GLU A 29 6.83 4.15 -5.67
CA GLU A 29 7.57 5.36 -5.30
C GLU A 29 6.65 6.51 -4.85
N ALA A 30 5.49 6.69 -5.50
CA ALA A 30 4.50 7.69 -5.07
C ALA A 30 3.87 7.35 -3.71
N LEU A 31 3.70 6.06 -3.41
CA LEU A 31 3.11 5.55 -2.16
C LEU A 31 4.11 5.49 -0.98
N THR A 32 5.41 5.72 -1.21
CA THR A 32 6.37 5.91 -0.11
C THR A 32 6.31 7.28 0.56
N GLN A 33 5.57 8.24 -0.02
CA GLN A 33 5.39 9.56 0.57
C GLN A 33 4.12 9.57 1.43
N CYS A 34 4.26 9.72 2.74
CA CYS A 34 3.14 9.96 3.65
C CYS A 34 3.11 11.44 4.04
N ARG A 35 2.03 12.15 3.71
CA ARG A 35 1.82 13.53 4.19
C ARG A 35 1.02 13.57 5.49
N ILE A 36 0.07 12.65 5.64
CA ILE A 36 -0.80 12.56 6.81
C ILE A 36 -0.95 11.07 7.16
N ALA A 37 -0.63 10.72 8.40
CA ALA A 37 -0.95 9.42 8.97
C ALA A 37 -2.11 9.56 9.96
N VAL A 38 -3.13 8.71 9.82
CA VAL A 38 -4.28 8.64 10.72
C VAL A 38 -4.29 7.26 11.38
N VAL A 39 -4.19 7.23 12.72
CA VAL A 39 -4.24 5.98 13.48
C VAL A 39 -5.62 5.85 14.12
N CYS A 40 -6.34 4.81 13.73
CA CYS A 40 -7.66 4.46 14.24
C CYS A 40 -7.53 3.34 15.29
N ALA A 41 -8.30 3.43 16.37
CA ALA A 41 -8.30 2.43 17.44
C ALA A 41 -9.29 1.27 17.18
N SER A 42 -10.07 1.38 16.10
CA SER A 42 -10.99 0.34 15.68
C SER A 42 -11.14 0.26 14.15
N PRO A 43 -11.48 -0.93 13.61
CA PRO A 43 -11.74 -1.12 12.18
C PRO A 43 -12.88 -0.25 11.64
N LEU A 44 -13.89 0.01 12.48
CA LEU A 44 -15.07 0.78 12.10
C LEU A 44 -14.73 2.24 11.79
N GLU A 45 -13.79 2.82 12.54
CA GLU A 45 -13.29 4.17 12.32
C GLU A 45 -12.46 4.26 11.03
N ALA A 46 -11.65 3.24 10.75
CA ALA A 46 -10.81 3.19 9.56
C ALA A 46 -11.65 3.07 8.27
N THR A 47 -12.69 2.23 8.28
CA THR A 47 -13.50 1.93 7.09
C THR A 47 -14.04 3.19 6.41
N GLY A 48 -14.62 4.11 7.17
CA GLY A 48 -15.20 5.33 6.59
C GLY A 48 -14.17 6.29 5.97
N LEU A 49 -12.92 6.24 6.44
CA LEU A 49 -11.82 7.02 5.86
C LEU A 49 -11.21 6.31 4.65
N VAL A 50 -11.08 4.98 4.70
CA VAL A 50 -10.59 4.16 3.59
C VAL A 50 -11.52 4.25 2.37
N ASP A 51 -12.83 4.33 2.59
CA ASP A 51 -13.83 4.51 1.52
C ASP A 51 -13.67 5.84 0.74
N LEU A 52 -12.97 6.83 1.31
CA LEU A 52 -12.68 8.11 0.68
C LEU A 52 -11.37 8.11 -0.14
N MET A 53 -10.57 7.04 -0.02
CA MET A 53 -9.26 6.96 -0.66
C MET A 53 -9.36 6.44 -2.09
N GLY A 54 -8.58 7.03 -2.99
CA GLY A 54 -8.25 6.48 -4.31
C GLY A 54 -7.00 5.61 -4.25
N ASP A 55 -6.93 4.62 -5.15
CA ASP A 55 -5.75 3.78 -5.40
C ASP A 55 -5.18 3.11 -4.13
N VAL A 56 -6.06 2.57 -3.29
CA VAL A 56 -5.69 2.01 -1.98
C VAL A 56 -4.86 0.72 -2.11
N ILE A 57 -3.69 0.72 -1.49
CA ILE A 57 -2.90 -0.46 -1.18
C ILE A 57 -3.07 -0.80 0.30
N THR A 58 -3.42 -2.04 0.60
CA THR A 58 -3.58 -2.52 1.98
C THR A 58 -2.49 -3.52 2.34
N THR A 59 -1.76 -3.23 3.40
CA THR A 59 -0.69 -4.09 3.95
C THR A 59 -1.05 -4.50 5.38
N ARG A 60 -0.88 -5.79 5.69
CA ARG A 60 -1.05 -6.28 7.07
C ARG A 60 0.31 -6.32 7.76
N CYS A 61 0.48 -5.47 8.75
CA CYS A 61 1.66 -5.41 9.61
C CYS A 61 1.51 -6.35 10.82
N ALA A 62 2.55 -6.43 11.66
CA ALA A 62 2.54 -7.30 12.83
C ALA A 62 1.50 -6.88 13.88
N THR A 63 1.27 -5.58 14.03
CA THR A 63 0.48 -4.97 15.10
C THR A 63 -0.72 -4.16 14.61
N PHE A 64 -0.82 -3.93 13.29
CA PHE A 64 -1.87 -3.12 12.66
C PHE A 64 -2.09 -3.50 11.20
N ILE A 65 -3.15 -2.98 10.59
CA ILE A 65 -3.35 -2.97 9.14
C ILE A 65 -3.12 -1.55 8.64
N GLU A 66 -2.42 -1.43 7.52
CA GLU A 66 -2.08 -0.17 6.88
C GLU A 66 -2.82 -0.05 5.55
N HIS A 67 -3.39 1.11 5.28
CA HIS A 67 -3.95 1.49 4.00
C HIS A 67 -3.22 2.73 3.50
N VAL A 68 -2.58 2.62 2.34
CA VAL A 68 -1.84 3.71 1.71
C VAL A 68 -2.57 4.09 0.42
N GLY A 69 -2.74 5.38 0.18
CA GLY A 69 -3.40 5.88 -1.03
C GLY A 69 -3.55 7.39 -1.00
N LEU A 70 -4.51 7.91 -1.77
CA LEU A 70 -4.70 9.34 -1.95
C LEU A 70 -6.10 9.78 -1.50
N ILE A 71 -6.21 10.91 -0.81
CA ILE A 71 -7.46 11.64 -0.60
C ILE A 71 -7.29 13.02 -1.22
N ASP A 72 -8.06 13.34 -2.26
CA ASP A 72 -7.93 14.60 -3.01
C ASP A 72 -6.47 14.89 -3.43
N GLU A 73 -5.80 13.89 -4.01
CA GLU A 73 -4.37 13.93 -4.41
C GLU A 73 -3.35 14.07 -3.25
N VAL A 74 -3.81 14.06 -2.01
CA VAL A 74 -2.94 14.07 -0.82
C VAL A 74 -2.59 12.63 -0.44
N PRO A 75 -1.30 12.27 -0.36
CA PRO A 75 -0.87 10.97 0.16
C PRO A 75 -1.21 10.81 1.63
N VAL A 76 -2.07 9.83 1.93
CA VAL A 76 -2.56 9.52 3.27
C VAL A 76 -2.29 8.06 3.59
N VAL A 77 -1.87 7.83 4.84
CA VAL A 77 -1.76 6.50 5.44
C VAL A 77 -2.83 6.38 6.53
N ILE A 78 -3.69 5.39 6.43
CA ILE A 78 -4.66 5.04 7.48
C ILE A 78 -4.21 3.75 8.12
N VAL A 79 -4.09 3.77 9.44
CA VAL A 79 -3.66 2.63 10.24
C VAL A 79 -4.81 2.16 11.13
N GLU A 80 -5.25 0.94 10.89
CA GLU A 80 -6.17 0.22 11.77
C GLU A 80 -5.35 -0.52 12.84
N SER A 81 -5.34 0.05 14.05
CA SER A 81 -4.83 -0.63 15.23
C SER A 81 -6.00 -1.23 16.02
N SER A 82 -5.85 -2.48 16.45
CA SER A 82 -6.76 -3.11 17.38
C SER A 82 -6.01 -3.44 18.65
N GLY A 83 -6.47 -2.96 19.81
CA GLY A 83 -5.80 -3.30 21.06
C GLY A 83 -6.01 -2.32 22.21
N GLN A 84 -5.24 -2.55 23.27
CA GLN A 84 -5.12 -1.64 24.41
C GLN A 84 -4.18 -0.48 24.09
N ALA A 85 -4.15 0.54 24.97
CA ALA A 85 -3.38 1.77 24.77
C ALA A 85 -1.89 1.51 24.43
N GLU A 86 -1.25 0.51 25.05
CA GLU A 86 0.14 0.14 24.76
C GLU A 86 0.34 -0.36 23.33
N GLN A 87 -0.62 -1.11 22.78
CA GLN A 87 -0.55 -1.62 21.40
C GLN A 87 -0.77 -0.49 20.39
N ILE A 88 -1.66 0.46 20.70
CA ILE A 88 -1.87 1.66 19.89
C ILE A 88 -0.62 2.53 19.91
N GLN A 89 -0.01 2.71 21.08
CA GLN A 89 1.27 3.42 21.20
C GLN A 89 2.34 2.78 20.33
N GLN A 90 2.49 1.46 20.40
CA GLN A 90 3.45 0.75 19.56
C GLN A 90 3.15 0.96 18.06
N ALA A 91 1.89 0.86 17.65
CA ALA A 91 1.51 1.12 16.26
C ALA A 91 1.86 2.55 15.82
N VAL A 92 1.67 3.55 16.68
CA VAL A 92 2.07 4.94 16.41
C VAL A 92 3.58 5.06 16.24
N GLU A 93 4.36 4.44 17.13
CA GLU A 93 5.83 4.44 17.06
C GLU A 93 6.32 3.75 15.78
N ASP A 94 5.73 2.61 15.42
CA ASP A 94 6.04 1.85 14.20
C ASP A 94 5.76 2.69 12.95
N VAL A 95 4.61 3.37 12.88
CA VAL A 95 4.23 4.25 11.76
C VAL A 95 5.20 5.42 11.61
N ILE A 96 5.58 6.06 12.71
CA ILE A 96 6.58 7.16 12.70
C ILE A 96 7.93 6.66 12.18
N ALA A 97 8.33 5.44 12.56
CA ALA A 97 9.58 4.83 12.08
C ALA A 97 9.51 4.46 10.59
N MET A 98 8.34 4.04 10.09
CA MET A 98 8.12 3.71 8.67
C MET A 98 8.07 4.95 7.77
N TYR A 99 7.54 6.06 8.26
CA TYR A 99 7.38 7.30 7.51
C TYR A 99 8.10 8.48 8.21
N PRO A 100 9.44 8.50 8.20
CA PRO A 100 10.20 9.60 8.79
C PRO A 100 9.97 10.90 8.01
N VAL A 101 9.82 12.00 8.75
CA VAL A 101 9.59 13.37 8.23
C VAL A 101 10.86 13.98 7.66
#